data_AF-A0A218QIG2-F1
#
_entry.id   AF-A0A218QIG2-F1
#
_cell.length_a   1.000
_cell.length_b   1.000
_cell.length_c   1.000
_cell.angle_alpha   90.00
_cell.angle_beta   90.00
_cell.angle_gamma   90.00
#
_symmetry.space_group_name_H-M   'P 1'
#
loop_
_entity.id
_entity.type
_entity.pdbx_description
1 polymer ?
#
loop_
_entity_poly.entity_id
_entity_poly.type
_entity_poly.pdbx_seq_one_letter_code
_entity_poly.pdbx_strand_id
1 'polypeptide(L)'
;MSHIIISVPSVYTCKLPSQGWINLALIRQIQYDDLSYIPIALVTWSNGEKQIFRGDDAIALIDSWNSATKLLEQRCNHRQINRRF
;
A
#
# COMPACT_ATOMS: atom_id res chain seq x y z
N MET A 1 -8.74 9.09 25.46
CA MET A 1 -8.32 8.81 24.07
C MET A 1 -8.49 7.32 23.82
N SER A 2 -9.36 6.93 22.91
CA SER A 2 -9.50 5.53 22.49
C SER A 2 -8.42 5.22 21.46
N HIS A 3 -7.56 4.26 21.76
CA HIS A 3 -6.60 3.72 20.79
C HIS A 3 -7.22 2.49 20.13
N ILE A 4 -7.37 2.53 18.81
CA ILE A 4 -7.83 1.36 18.04
C ILE A 4 -6.57 0.65 17.56
N ILE A 5 -6.35 -0.56 18.06
CA ILE A 5 -5.27 -1.43 17.59
C ILE A 5 -5.84 -2.34 16.50
N ILE A 6 -5.40 -2.12 15.26
CA ILE A 6 -5.70 -3.01 14.15
C ILE A 6 -4.54 -3.99 14.02
N SER A 7 -4.71 -5.20 14.56
CA SER A 7 -3.73 -6.29 14.40
C SER A 7 -4.18 -7.19 13.24
N VAL A 8 -3.72 -6.86 12.04
CA VAL A 8 -3.85 -7.74 10.87
C VAL A 8 -2.47 -8.23 10.44
N PRO A 9 -2.26 -9.55 10.27
CA PRO A 9 -1.03 -10.06 9.69
C PRO A 9 -1.01 -9.71 8.20
N SER A 10 -0.46 -8.55 7.86
CA SER A 10 -0.26 -8.14 6.48
C SER A 10 1.15 -7.63 6.30
N VAL A 11 2.09 -8.55 6.05
CA VAL A 11 3.43 -8.19 5.60
C VAL A 11 3.40 -8.13 4.09
N TYR A 12 2.86 -7.03 3.54
CA TYR A 12 3.05 -6.74 2.13
C TYR A 12 4.27 -5.84 2.01
N THR A 13 5.35 -6.42 1.52
CA THR A 13 6.56 -5.67 1.19
C THR A 13 6.71 -5.63 -0.32
N CYS A 14 7.21 -4.52 -0.85
CA CYS A 14 7.63 -4.47 -2.25
C CYS A 14 9.07 -3.95 -2.33
N LYS A 15 9.78 -4.41 -3.36
CA LYS A 15 11.14 -3.99 -3.65
C LYS A 15 11.08 -2.91 -4.73
N LEU A 16 11.43 -1.68 -4.34
CA LEU A 16 11.63 -0.58 -5.26
C LEU A 16 12.99 -0.73 -5.97
N PRO A 17 13.07 -0.44 -7.28
CA PRO A 17 14.31 -0.45 -8.04
C PRO A 17 15.47 0.31 -7.39
N SER A 18 15.21 1.51 -6.86
CA SER A 18 16.27 2.38 -6.32
C SER A 18 16.32 2.47 -4.79
N GLN A 19 15.18 2.28 -4.12
CA GLN A 19 15.02 2.52 -2.67
C GLN A 19 14.95 1.24 -1.82
N GLY A 20 15.06 0.06 -2.42
CA GLY A 20 15.05 -1.21 -1.71
C GLY A 20 13.67 -1.62 -1.22
N TRP A 21 13.59 -2.34 -0.10
CA TRP A 21 12.32 -2.89 0.40
C TRP A 21 11.53 -1.86 1.18
N ILE A 22 10.24 -1.72 0.85
CA ILE A 22 9.28 -0.91 1.60
C ILE A 22 8.18 -1.79 2.19
N ASN A 23 7.64 -1.38 3.33
CA ASN A 23 6.50 -2.03 3.95
C ASN A 23 5.22 -1.28 3.60
N LEU A 24 4.38 -1.88 2.75
CA LEU A 24 3.12 -1.30 2.31
C LEU A 24 2.12 -1.18 3.46
N ALA A 25 2.24 -1.98 4.53
CA ALA A 25 1.35 -1.86 5.69
C ALA A 25 1.51 -0.54 6.46
N LEU A 26 2.64 0.15 6.27
CA LEU A 26 2.89 1.46 6.88
C LEU A 26 2.36 2.62 6.02
N ILE A 27 1.89 2.34 4.80
CA ILE A 27 1.33 3.36 3.92
C ILE A 27 -0.11 3.62 4.34
N ARG A 28 -0.41 4.88 4.64
CA ARG A 28 -1.76 5.36 4.93
C ARG A 28 -2.49 5.77 3.66
N GLN A 29 -1.80 6.46 2.76
CA GLN A 29 -2.38 6.99 1.52
C GLN A 29 -1.30 7.13 0.45
N ILE A 30 -1.67 6.88 -0.80
CA ILE A 30 -0.86 7.18 -1.98
C ILE A 30 -1.65 8.16 -2.85
N GLN A 31 -0.99 9.24 -3.28
CA GLN A 31 -1.46 10.09 -4.36
C GLN A 31 -0.54 9.85 -5.56
N TYR A 32 -1.10 9.41 -6.68
CA TYR A 32 -0.34 9.02 -7.86
C TYR A 32 -0.71 9.92 -9.04
N ASP A 33 0.31 10.41 -9.73
CA ASP A 33 0.19 11.18 -10.96
C ASP A 33 1.06 10.54 -12.04
N ASP A 34 0.42 9.99 -13.07
CA ASP A 34 1.03 9.39 -14.26
C ASP A 34 0.92 10.27 -15.50
N LEU A 35 0.28 11.45 -15.40
CA LEU A 35 0.15 12.39 -16.51
C LEU A 35 1.41 13.25 -16.68
N SER A 36 2.24 13.31 -15.64
CA SER A 36 3.55 13.95 -15.68
C SER A 36 4.54 13.19 -16.55
N TYR A 37 5.49 13.90 -17.18
CA TYR A 37 6.58 13.30 -17.98
C TYR A 37 7.38 12.23 -17.19
N ILE A 38 7.41 12.35 -15.87
CA ILE A 38 7.94 11.35 -14.95
C ILE A 38 6.82 11.02 -13.97
N PRO A 39 6.39 9.74 -13.84
CA PRO A 39 5.38 9.34 -12.86
C PRO A 39 5.81 9.71 -11.43
N ILE A 40 4.86 10.17 -10.62
CA ILE A 40 5.11 10.59 -9.24
C ILE A 40 4.11 9.91 -8.30
N ALA A 41 4.61 9.39 -7.19
CA ALA A 41 3.79 8.91 -6.08
C ALA A 41 4.15 9.65 -4.79
N LEU A 42 3.19 10.38 -4.23
CA LEU A 42 3.28 10.95 -2.89
C LEU A 42 2.67 9.97 -1.88
N VAL A 43 3.53 9.34 -1.10
CA VAL A 43 3.15 8.44 -0.01
C VAL A 43 3.01 9.26 1.26
N THR A 44 1.88 9.07 1.94
CA THR A 44 1.70 9.48 3.34
C THR A 44 1.77 8.23 4.20
N TRP A 45 2.73 8.19 5.12
CA TRP A 45 2.97 7.10 6.04
C TRP A 45 2.00 7.13 7.23
N SER A 46 1.91 6.03 7.97
CA SER A 46 1.02 5.89 9.14
C SER A 46 1.35 6.89 10.26
N ASN A 47 2.60 7.33 10.37
CA ASN A 47 3.05 8.38 11.29
C ASN A 47 2.74 9.81 10.77
N GLY A 48 2.17 9.95 9.57
CA GLY A 48 1.86 11.23 8.95
C GLY A 48 3.00 11.85 8.12
N GLU A 49 4.20 11.24 8.12
CA GLU A 49 5.29 11.68 7.26
C GLU A 49 4.95 11.48 5.79
N LYS A 50 5.53 12.32 4.93
CA LYS A 50 5.30 12.28 3.49
C LYS A 50 6.61 12.03 2.75
N GLN A 51 6.56 11.15 1.76
CA GLN A 51 7.70 10.81 0.91
C GLN A 51 7.27 10.76 -0.55
N ILE A 52 8.13 11.29 -1.43
CA ILE A 52 7.89 11.31 -2.88
C ILE A 52 8.75 10.24 -3.54
N PHE A 53 8.11 9.36 -4.31
CA PHE A 53 8.74 8.43 -5.23
C PHE A 53 8.52 8.90 -6.67
N ARG A 54 9.48 8.63 -7.55
CA ARG A 54 9.47 9.10 -8.95
C ARG A 54 9.86 7.98 -9.92
N GLY A 55 9.37 8.08 -11.15
CA GLY A 55 9.74 7.17 -12.24
C GLY A 55 9.41 5.71 -11.90
N ASP A 56 10.36 4.82 -12.14
CA ASP A 56 10.19 3.37 -11.95
C ASP A 56 9.83 2.99 -10.51
N ASP A 57 10.31 3.74 -9.51
CA ASP A 57 9.92 3.51 -8.11
C ASP A 57 8.44 3.85 -7.87
N ALA A 58 7.92 4.91 -8.50
CA ALA A 58 6.51 5.27 -8.39
C ALA A 58 5.61 4.21 -9.06
N ILE A 59 6.04 3.69 -10.21
CA ILE A 59 5.34 2.63 -10.94
C ILE A 59 5.35 1.32 -10.12
N ALA A 60 6.53 0.87 -9.67
CA ALA A 60 6.65 -0.35 -8.88
C ALA A 60 5.85 -0.29 -7.58
N LEU A 61 5.80 0.88 -6.95
CA LEU A 61 4.98 1.14 -5.77
C LEU A 61 3.49 0.97 -6.06
N ILE A 62 2.96 1.62 -7.09
CA ILE A 62 1.51 1.61 -7.35
C ILE A 62 1.02 0.23 -7.81
N ASP A 63 1.82 -0.48 -8.61
CA ASP A 63 1.52 -1.85 -9.04
C ASP A 63 1.48 -2.82 -7.85
N SER A 64 2.44 -2.70 -6.94
CA SER A 64 2.50 -3.50 -5.73
C SER A 64 1.34 -3.19 -4.79
N TRP A 65 0.99 -1.90 -4.65
CA TRP A 65 -0.14 -1.46 -3.84
C TRP A 65 -1.46 -2.04 -4.35
N ASN A 66 -1.73 -1.90 -5.65
CA ASN A 66 -2.94 -2.43 -6.29
C ASN A 66 -3.04 -3.96 -6.18
N SER A 67 -1.91 -4.65 -6.26
CA SER A 67 -1.86 -6.11 -6.08
C SER A 67 -2.17 -6.50 -4.63
N ALA A 68 -1.61 -5.77 -3.66
CA ALA A 68 -1.85 -6.02 -2.24
C ALA A 68 -3.30 -5.73 -1.82
N THR A 69 -3.91 -4.66 -2.32
CA THR A 69 -5.31 -4.32 -2.02
C THR A 69 -6.28 -5.33 -2.63
N LYS A 70 -6.07 -5.76 -3.89
CA LYS A 70 -6.86 -6.84 -4.51
C LYS A 70 -6.80 -8.14 -3.71
N LEU A 71 -5.62 -8.54 -3.23
CA LEU A 71 -5.47 -9.73 -2.38
C LEU A 71 -6.21 -9.59 -1.05
N LEU A 72 -6.22 -8.40 -0.46
CA LEU A 72 -6.98 -8.13 0.78
C LEU A 72 -8.48 -8.22 0.56
N GLU A 73 -9.00 -7.65 -0.52
CA GLU A 73 -10.42 -7.75 -0.89
C GLU A 73 -10.85 -9.20 -1.07
N GLN A 74 -10.06 -10.01 -1.79
CA GLN A 74 -10.32 -11.44 -1.97
C GLN A 74 -10.36 -12.21 -0.64
N ARG A 75 -9.41 -11.94 0.27
CA ARG A 75 -9.37 -12.59 1.59
C ARG A 75 -10.55 -12.18 2.48
N CYS A 76 -10.95 -10.91 2.45
CA CYS A 76 -12.11 -10.42 3.18
C CYS A 76 -13.40 -11.07 2.67
N ASN A 77 -13.56 -11.20 1.36
CA ASN A 77 -14.71 -11.87 0.74
C ASN A 77 -14.78 -13.36 1.11
N HIS A 78 -13.65 -14.08 1.12
CA HIS A 78 -13.63 -15.49 1.51
C HIS A 78 -14.00 -15.71 2.99
N ARG A 79 -13.58 -14.80 3.88
CA ARG A 79 -13.95 -14.85 5.31
C ARG A 79 -15.43 -14.60 5.56
N GLN A 80 -16.12 -13.83 4.71
CA GLN A 80 -17.56 -13.55 4.89
C GLN A 80 -18.44 -14.74 4.51
N ILE A 81 -18.04 -15.55 3.53
CA ILE A 81 -18.79 -16.73 3.09
C ILE A 81 -18.79 -17.81 4.19
N ASN A 82 -17.68 -17.98 4.90
CA ASN A 82 -17.53 -18.99 5.95
C ASN A 82 -18.16 -18.62 7.30
N ARG A 83 -18.89 -17.50 7.41
CA ARG A 83 -19.59 -17.07 8.65
C ARG A 83 -21.11 -17.21 8.59
N ARG A 84 -21.66 -17.86 7.56
CA ARG A 84 -23.12 -18.05 7.35
C ARG A 84 -23.63 -19.46 7.66
N PHE A 85 -23.00 -20.17 8.59
CA PHE A 85 -23.47 -21.48 9.07
C PHE A 85 -23.58 -21.48 10.58
#